data_AF-Q9EYQ7-F1
#
_entry.id   AF-Q9EYQ7-F1
#
_cell.length_a   1.000
_cell.length_b   1.000
_cell.length_c   1.000
_cell.angle_alpha   90.00
_cell.angle_beta   90.00
_cell.angle_gamma   90.00
#
_symmetry.space_group_name_H-M   'P 1'
#
loop_
_entity.id
_entity.type
_entity.pdbx_description
1 polymer ?
#
loop_
_entity_poly.entity_id
_entity_poly.type
_entity_poly.pdbx_seq_one_letter_code
_entity_poly.pdbx_strand_id
1 'polypeptide(L)'
;MDSVELARFLTAITLAVHIIFATIGVGVPVMFAVAELLGIKKNDPSYTAMAKRWSKGYTITVAVGVVTGTIIGLQLSLLWPTFMQMGGHVIALPLFMETFAFFFEAIFLSIYLYTWDRFKGKWTHFLISIPVILGGSFSAFFITAVNSFMNTPAGFEMKNGKMVNVQPLVAMFNDSFLIRSFHVVATALMTMAFVLAAIAAFKLLRNKFKKDTEYHKKALKLTMILGVIFTLGSMLAGDMSAKFLHQEQPEKLAAYEWHFDTESNADLVLFGFLDEKTQEVSGAVKIPGILS
;
A
#
# COMPACT_ATOMS: atom_id res chain seq x y z
N MET A 1 -25.95 -2.29 -18.21
CA MET A 1 -24.52 -2.56 -18.08
C MET A 1 -24.26 -3.94 -18.65
N ASP A 2 -23.27 -4.06 -19.51
CA ASP A 2 -22.85 -5.37 -20.04
C ASP A 2 -22.04 -6.16 -18.99
N SER A 3 -21.67 -7.40 -19.31
CA SER A 3 -20.91 -8.26 -18.41
C SER A 3 -19.52 -7.69 -18.08
N VAL A 4 -18.89 -6.95 -19.00
CA VAL A 4 -17.57 -6.35 -18.83
C VAL A 4 -17.62 -5.20 -17.83
N GLU A 5 -18.63 -4.34 -17.94
CA GLU A 5 -18.87 -3.24 -17.00
C GLU A 5 -19.21 -3.75 -15.61
N LEU A 6 -20.06 -4.77 -15.49
CA LEU A 6 -20.42 -5.37 -14.21
C LEU A 6 -19.22 -6.03 -13.53
N ALA A 7 -18.39 -6.77 -14.28
CA ALA A 7 -17.16 -7.36 -13.77
C ALA A 7 -16.20 -6.27 -13.26
N ARG A 8 -15.98 -5.21 -14.05
CA ARG A 8 -15.16 -4.06 -13.67
C ARG A 8 -15.66 -3.39 -12.39
N PHE A 9 -16.96 -3.15 -12.30
CA PHE A 9 -17.58 -2.50 -11.14
C PHE A 9 -17.48 -3.35 -9.87
N LEU A 10 -17.78 -4.65 -9.95
CA LEU A 10 -17.68 -5.56 -8.82
C LEU A 10 -16.24 -5.70 -8.32
N THR A 11 -15.28 -5.86 -9.24
CA THR A 11 -13.85 -5.88 -8.92
C THR A 11 -13.43 -4.57 -8.24
N ALA A 12 -13.86 -3.42 -8.77
CA ALA A 12 -13.53 -2.10 -8.22
C ALA A 12 -14.05 -1.93 -6.79
N ILE A 13 -15.30 -2.26 -6.50
CA ILE A 13 -15.86 -2.17 -5.14
C ILE A 13 -15.14 -3.11 -4.18
N THR A 14 -14.89 -4.35 -4.62
CA THR A 14 -14.22 -5.36 -3.78
C THR A 14 -12.82 -4.89 -3.39
N LEU A 15 -12.03 -4.41 -4.37
CA LEU A 15 -10.69 -3.85 -4.12
C LEU A 15 -10.74 -2.55 -3.32
N ALA A 16 -11.72 -1.68 -3.54
CA ALA A 16 -11.88 -0.44 -2.78
C ALA A 16 -12.14 -0.71 -1.29
N VAL A 17 -12.89 -1.77 -0.96
CA VAL A 17 -13.04 -2.21 0.44
C VAL A 17 -11.76 -2.87 0.92
N HIS A 18 -11.17 -3.76 0.13
CA HIS A 18 -9.97 -4.50 0.52
C HIS A 18 -8.78 -3.58 0.86
N ILE A 19 -8.54 -2.54 0.06
CA ILE A 19 -7.37 -1.67 0.21
C ILE A 19 -7.39 -0.89 1.54
N ILE A 20 -8.57 -0.61 2.09
CA ILE A 20 -8.70 0.00 3.42
C ILE A 20 -8.02 -0.90 4.47
N PHE A 21 -8.27 -2.21 4.42
CA PHE A 21 -7.72 -3.15 5.39
C PHE A 21 -6.30 -3.60 5.05
N ALA A 22 -5.96 -3.66 3.75
CA ALA A 22 -4.63 -4.05 3.29
C ALA A 22 -3.58 -2.97 3.61
N THR A 23 -3.87 -1.69 3.40
CA THR A 23 -2.94 -0.59 3.74
C THR A 23 -2.72 -0.48 5.25
N ILE A 24 -3.76 -0.74 6.05
CA ILE A 24 -3.64 -0.92 7.51
C ILE A 24 -2.70 -2.10 7.81
N GLY A 25 -2.89 -3.22 7.09
CA GLY A 25 -2.02 -4.40 7.03
C GLY A 25 -0.54 -4.06 6.99
N VAL A 26 -0.15 -3.31 5.97
CA VAL A 26 1.25 -2.95 5.73
C VAL A 26 1.77 -1.95 6.76
N GLY A 27 0.96 -0.95 7.13
CA GLY A 27 1.44 0.19 7.91
C GLY A 27 1.53 -0.03 9.41
N VAL A 28 0.52 -0.67 10.02
CA VAL A 28 0.42 -0.80 11.49
C VAL A 28 1.57 -1.58 12.13
N PRO A 29 2.08 -2.69 11.54
CA PRO A 29 3.24 -3.40 12.05
C PRO A 29 4.44 -2.50 12.33
N VAL A 30 4.76 -1.61 11.38
CA VAL A 30 5.85 -0.65 11.55
C VAL A 30 5.56 0.33 12.70
N MET A 31 4.32 0.82 12.81
CA MET A 31 3.94 1.77 13.85
C MET A 31 4.09 1.19 15.25
N PHE A 32 3.57 -0.03 15.49
CA PHE A 32 3.70 -0.62 16.82
C PHE A 32 5.13 -1.09 17.13
N ALA A 33 5.90 -1.52 16.13
CA ALA A 33 7.30 -1.91 16.34
C ALA A 33 8.16 -0.69 16.71
N VAL A 34 7.95 0.46 16.06
CA VAL A 34 8.61 1.72 16.43
C VAL A 34 8.20 2.16 17.83
N ALA A 35 6.91 2.06 18.18
CA ALA A 35 6.45 2.37 19.53
C ALA A 35 7.11 1.45 20.57
N GLU A 36 7.19 0.15 20.31
CA GLU A 36 7.86 -0.79 21.21
C GLU A 36 9.34 -0.46 21.37
N LEU A 37 10.07 -0.23 20.27
CA LEU A 37 11.47 0.15 20.28
C LEU A 37 11.72 1.41 21.13
N LEU A 38 10.86 2.42 21.00
CA LEU A 38 10.94 3.63 21.81
C LEU A 38 10.61 3.35 23.29
N GLY A 39 9.65 2.48 23.58
CA GLY A 39 9.33 2.05 24.94
C GLY A 39 10.51 1.35 25.62
N ILE A 40 11.27 0.56 24.86
CA ILE A 40 12.50 -0.09 25.34
C ILE A 40 13.61 0.94 25.54
N LYS A 41 13.94 1.74 24.52
CA LYS A 41 15.05 2.71 24.55
C LYS A 41 14.85 3.81 25.57
N LYS A 42 13.61 4.30 25.76
CA LYS A 42 13.30 5.39 26.69
C LYS A 42 12.84 4.89 28.07
N ASN A 43 12.71 3.58 28.24
CA ASN A 43 12.10 2.95 29.42
C ASN A 43 10.75 3.59 29.81
N ASP A 44 9.94 3.96 28.82
CA ASP A 44 8.67 4.64 29.01
C ASP A 44 7.51 3.68 28.71
N PRO A 45 6.74 3.28 29.75
CA PRO A 45 5.65 2.30 29.61
C PRO A 45 4.52 2.80 28.71
N SER A 46 4.43 4.11 28.45
CA SER A 46 3.42 4.69 27.57
C SER A 46 3.54 4.15 26.13
N TYR A 47 4.77 4.04 25.60
CA TYR A 47 4.98 3.55 24.25
C TYR A 47 4.81 2.03 24.14
N THR A 48 5.19 1.28 25.19
CA THR A 48 4.88 -0.16 25.27
C THR A 48 3.36 -0.38 25.29
N ALA A 49 2.61 0.46 26.01
CA ALA A 49 1.15 0.41 25.99
C ALA A 49 0.57 0.78 24.60
N MET A 50 1.19 1.71 23.87
CA MET A 50 0.81 2.01 22.48
C MET A 50 0.98 0.78 21.60
N ALA A 51 2.15 0.12 21.67
CA ALA A 51 2.43 -1.05 20.86
C ALA A 51 1.42 -2.19 21.12
N LYS A 52 1.13 -2.50 22.40
CA LYS A 52 0.10 -3.47 22.79
C LYS A 52 -1.29 -3.10 22.26
N ARG A 53 -1.67 -1.82 22.37
CA ARG A 53 -3.01 -1.36 21.99
C ARG A 53 -3.21 -1.38 20.47
N TRP A 54 -2.21 -0.94 19.72
CA TRP A 54 -2.27 -0.91 18.26
C TRP A 54 -2.24 -2.32 17.68
N SER A 55 -1.37 -3.22 18.16
CA SER A 55 -1.35 -4.61 17.71
C SER A 55 -2.64 -5.38 18.02
N LYS A 56 -3.31 -5.07 19.14
CA LYS A 56 -4.63 -5.64 19.44
C LYS A 56 -5.72 -5.13 18.49
N GLY A 57 -5.68 -3.87 18.08
CA GLY A 57 -6.61 -3.35 17.07
C GLY A 57 -6.34 -3.95 15.69
N TYR A 58 -5.06 -4.16 15.39
CA TYR A 58 -4.56 -4.70 14.12
C TYR A 58 -5.14 -6.09 13.78
N THR A 59 -5.32 -6.97 14.77
CA THR A 59 -5.87 -8.31 14.52
C THR A 59 -7.26 -8.29 13.90
N ILE A 60 -8.10 -7.34 14.31
CA ILE A 60 -9.46 -7.21 13.79
C ILE A 60 -9.41 -6.82 12.31
N THR A 61 -8.54 -5.86 11.96
CA THR A 61 -8.41 -5.39 10.57
C THR A 61 -7.79 -6.46 9.67
N VAL A 62 -6.84 -7.24 10.19
CA VAL A 62 -6.25 -8.40 9.49
C VAL A 62 -7.33 -9.42 9.13
N ALA A 63 -8.23 -9.76 10.06
CA ALA A 63 -9.29 -10.73 9.79
C ALA A 63 -10.21 -10.30 8.62
N VAL A 64 -10.58 -9.01 8.57
CA VAL A 64 -11.39 -8.47 7.46
C VAL A 64 -10.58 -8.44 6.16
N GLY A 65 -9.29 -8.10 6.25
CA GLY A 65 -8.35 -8.16 5.13
C GLY A 65 -8.29 -9.55 4.48
N VAL A 66 -8.22 -10.62 5.28
CA VAL A 66 -8.21 -12.01 4.78
C VAL A 66 -9.47 -12.33 3.99
N VAL A 67 -10.65 -12.01 4.53
CA VAL A 67 -11.92 -12.34 3.88
C VAL A 67 -12.04 -11.59 2.56
N THR A 68 -11.77 -10.29 2.57
CA THR A 68 -11.83 -9.46 1.36
C THR A 68 -10.77 -9.86 0.32
N GLY A 69 -9.56 -10.21 0.76
CA GLY A 69 -8.48 -10.74 -0.08
C GLY A 69 -8.85 -12.07 -0.75
N THR A 70 -9.48 -12.96 0.01
CA THR A 70 -9.99 -14.24 -0.53
C THR A 70 -11.05 -14.00 -1.60
N ILE A 71 -11.97 -13.06 -1.37
CA ILE A 71 -13.01 -12.72 -2.35
C ILE A 71 -12.40 -12.21 -3.65
N ILE A 72 -11.44 -11.27 -3.59
CA ILE A 72 -10.82 -10.74 -4.81
C ILE A 72 -9.95 -11.80 -5.53
N GLY A 73 -9.23 -12.64 -4.79
CA GLY A 73 -8.45 -13.74 -5.36
C GLY A 73 -9.32 -14.72 -6.16
N LEU A 74 -10.52 -15.04 -5.66
CA LEU A 74 -11.50 -15.85 -6.39
C LEU A 74 -12.14 -15.07 -7.55
N GLN A 75 -12.49 -13.80 -7.36
CA GLN A 75 -13.06 -12.97 -8.42
C GLN A 75 -12.12 -12.83 -9.63
N LEU A 76 -10.80 -12.81 -9.42
CA LEU A 76 -9.83 -12.69 -10.50
C LEU A 76 -9.99 -13.81 -11.54
N SER A 77 -10.18 -15.06 -11.11
CA SER A 77 -10.36 -16.20 -12.03
C SER A 77 -11.80 -16.34 -12.53
N LEU A 78 -12.79 -15.98 -11.71
CA LEU A 78 -14.21 -16.10 -12.06
C LEU A 78 -14.68 -15.01 -13.04
N LEU A 79 -14.21 -13.77 -12.86
CA LEU A 79 -14.63 -12.62 -13.67
C LEU A 79 -13.71 -12.39 -14.87
N TRP A 80 -12.45 -12.82 -14.80
CA TRP A 80 -11.44 -12.61 -15.84
C TRP A 80 -10.76 -13.92 -16.31
N PRO A 81 -11.53 -14.94 -16.76
CA PRO A 81 -11.00 -16.26 -17.07
C PRO A 81 -10.00 -16.24 -18.24
N THR A 82 -10.27 -15.47 -19.30
CA THR A 82 -9.36 -15.36 -20.45
C THR A 82 -8.04 -14.68 -20.06
N PHE A 83 -8.10 -13.68 -19.18
CA PHE A 83 -6.90 -13.04 -18.64
C PHE A 83 -6.06 -14.05 -17.84
N MET A 84 -6.68 -14.87 -16.99
CA MET A 84 -5.98 -15.91 -16.23
C MET A 84 -5.45 -17.05 -17.10
N GLN A 85 -6.12 -17.39 -18.21
CA GLN A 85 -5.59 -18.35 -19.19
C GLN A 85 -4.32 -17.85 -19.89
N MET A 86 -4.20 -16.54 -20.12
CA MET A 86 -3.03 -15.95 -20.74
C MET A 86 -1.90 -15.70 -19.74
N GLY A 87 -2.20 -14.97 -18.66
CA GLY A 87 -1.22 -14.46 -17.69
C GLY A 87 -1.07 -15.28 -16.41
N GLY A 88 -1.89 -16.30 -16.19
CA GLY A 88 -1.89 -17.07 -14.94
C GLY A 88 -0.54 -17.69 -14.60
N HIS A 89 0.23 -18.13 -15.60
CA HIS A 89 1.58 -18.69 -15.40
C HIS A 89 2.59 -17.67 -14.85
N VAL A 90 2.38 -16.39 -15.12
CA VAL A 90 3.20 -15.30 -14.57
C VAL A 90 2.68 -14.87 -13.20
N ILE A 91 1.36 -14.71 -13.07
CA ILE A 91 0.71 -14.08 -11.92
C ILE A 91 0.63 -15.03 -10.71
N ALA A 92 0.58 -16.35 -10.93
CA ALA A 92 0.38 -17.32 -9.87
C ALA A 92 1.47 -17.28 -8.79
N LEU A 93 2.74 -17.15 -9.16
CA LEU A 93 3.85 -17.08 -8.21
C LEU A 93 3.78 -15.84 -7.30
N PRO A 94 3.75 -14.60 -7.81
CA PRO A 94 3.63 -13.42 -6.95
C PRO A 94 2.34 -13.42 -6.12
N LEU A 95 1.20 -13.83 -6.68
CA LEU A 95 -0.06 -13.94 -5.92
C LEU A 95 0.06 -14.97 -4.78
N PHE A 96 0.69 -16.12 -5.03
CA PHE A 96 0.96 -17.10 -3.96
C PHE A 96 1.91 -16.53 -2.90
N MET A 97 3.00 -15.88 -3.33
CA MET A 97 4.01 -15.32 -2.43
C MET A 97 3.45 -14.20 -1.54
N GLU A 98 2.48 -13.44 -2.02
CA GLU A 98 1.69 -12.51 -1.18
C GLU A 98 1.02 -13.26 -0.03
N THR A 99 0.22 -14.29 -0.33
CA THR A 99 -0.49 -15.07 0.69
C THR A 99 0.45 -15.80 1.65
N PHE A 100 1.61 -16.25 1.16
CA PHE A 100 2.66 -16.83 1.98
C PHE A 100 3.26 -15.81 2.95
N ALA A 101 3.61 -14.61 2.46
CA ALA A 101 4.15 -13.54 3.28
C ALA A 101 3.13 -13.06 4.33
N PHE A 102 1.86 -12.99 3.95
CA PHE A 102 0.76 -12.73 4.86
C PHE A 102 0.61 -13.82 5.94
N PHE A 103 0.69 -15.09 5.57
CA PHE A 103 0.62 -16.19 6.54
C PHE A 103 1.82 -16.18 7.49
N PHE A 104 3.01 -15.92 6.97
CA PHE A 104 4.23 -15.72 7.76
C PHE A 104 4.06 -14.57 8.77
N GLU A 105 3.51 -13.43 8.33
CA GLU A 105 3.14 -12.33 9.21
C GLU A 105 2.17 -12.80 10.32
N ALA A 106 1.09 -13.48 9.95
CA ALA A 106 0.04 -13.89 10.88
C ALA A 106 0.55 -14.82 11.99
N ILE A 107 1.49 -15.72 11.68
CA ILE A 107 2.16 -16.56 12.67
C ILE A 107 2.90 -15.66 13.68
N PHE A 108 3.77 -14.78 13.21
CA PHE A 108 4.57 -13.94 14.10
C PHE A 108 3.75 -12.89 14.84
N LEU A 109 2.68 -12.37 14.24
CA LEU A 109 1.71 -11.51 14.91
C LEU A 109 1.04 -12.24 16.06
N SER A 110 0.64 -13.50 15.86
CA SER A 110 0.06 -14.32 16.92
C SER A 110 1.05 -14.56 18.05
N ILE A 111 2.30 -14.91 17.72
CA ILE A 111 3.38 -15.05 18.71
C ILE A 111 3.56 -13.73 19.48
N TYR A 112 3.67 -12.60 18.78
CA TYR A 112 3.81 -11.26 19.37
C TYR A 112 2.68 -10.93 20.35
N LEU A 113 1.44 -11.25 20.00
CA LEU A 113 0.29 -10.96 20.87
C LEU A 113 0.24 -11.85 22.11
N TYR A 114 0.53 -13.14 21.96
CA TYR A 114 0.34 -14.13 23.03
C TYR A 114 1.59 -14.35 23.90
N THR A 115 2.74 -13.77 23.54
CA THR A 115 4.00 -13.97 24.30
C THR A 115 4.47 -12.76 25.08
N TRP A 116 3.73 -11.64 25.03
CA TRP A 116 4.12 -10.39 25.69
C TRP A 116 4.49 -10.56 27.16
N ASP A 117 3.69 -11.34 27.89
CA ASP A 117 3.89 -11.60 29.33
C ASP A 117 4.42 -13.03 29.59
N ARG A 118 4.91 -13.74 28.55
CA ARG A 118 5.45 -15.11 28.64
C ARG A 118 6.95 -15.20 28.44
N PHE A 119 7.52 -14.48 27.48
CA PHE A 119 8.96 -14.51 27.23
C PHE A 119 9.73 -13.54 28.14
N LYS A 120 10.95 -13.93 28.50
CA LYS A 120 11.86 -13.07 29.27
C LYS A 120 12.60 -12.13 28.31
N GLY A 121 12.46 -10.83 28.52
CA GLY A 121 13.26 -9.79 27.84
C GLY A 121 12.48 -8.98 26.80
N LYS A 122 12.48 -7.65 26.98
CA LYS A 122 11.77 -6.73 26.08
C LYS A 122 12.35 -6.74 24.65
N TRP A 123 13.65 -6.98 24.50
CA TRP A 123 14.31 -7.06 23.18
C TRP A 123 13.91 -8.31 22.41
N THR A 124 13.77 -9.45 23.08
CA THR A 124 13.26 -10.68 22.46
C THR A 124 11.88 -10.46 21.87
N HIS A 125 11.02 -9.76 22.61
CA HIS A 125 9.69 -9.42 22.15
C HIS A 125 9.70 -8.49 20.93
N PHE A 126 10.53 -7.44 20.97
CA PHE A 126 10.72 -6.54 19.83
C PHE A 126 11.20 -7.28 18.57
N LEU A 127 12.10 -8.26 18.68
CA LEU A 127 12.58 -9.04 17.52
C LEU A 127 11.45 -9.84 16.84
N ILE A 128 10.39 -10.22 17.56
CA ILE A 128 9.22 -10.92 17.00
C ILE A 128 8.43 -9.98 16.07
N SER A 129 8.48 -8.66 16.31
CA SER A 129 7.83 -7.67 15.43
C SER A 129 8.47 -7.56 14.05
N ILE A 130 9.76 -7.92 13.90
CA ILE A 130 10.50 -7.77 12.63
C ILE A 130 9.91 -8.68 11.54
N PRO A 131 9.71 -9.99 11.76
CA PRO A 131 8.99 -10.86 10.84
C PRO A 131 7.59 -10.34 10.46
N VAL A 132 6.88 -9.68 11.38
CA VAL A 132 5.55 -9.10 11.09
C VAL A 132 5.69 -7.96 10.08
N ILE A 133 6.64 -7.06 10.29
CA ILE A 133 6.93 -5.96 9.36
C ILE A 133 7.34 -6.49 7.98
N LEU A 134 8.22 -7.50 7.96
CA LEU A 134 8.69 -8.11 6.71
C LEU A 134 7.55 -8.80 5.97
N GLY A 135 6.70 -9.55 6.65
CA GLY A 135 5.55 -10.22 6.04
C GLY A 135 4.58 -9.24 5.38
N GLY A 136 4.22 -8.16 6.07
CA GLY A 136 3.33 -7.13 5.50
C GLY A 136 3.95 -6.38 4.33
N SER A 137 5.23 -6.04 4.43
CA SER A 137 5.96 -5.35 3.35
C SER A 137 6.16 -6.25 2.13
N PHE A 138 6.51 -7.52 2.34
CA PHE A 138 6.67 -8.48 1.24
C PHE A 138 5.34 -8.86 0.61
N SER A 139 4.26 -8.93 1.40
CA SER A 139 2.90 -9.08 0.86
C SER A 139 2.61 -7.95 -0.14
N ALA A 140 2.83 -6.70 0.26
CA ALA A 140 2.69 -5.54 -0.63
C ALA A 140 3.59 -5.64 -1.87
N PHE A 141 4.85 -6.04 -1.74
CA PHE A 141 5.76 -6.22 -2.88
C PHE A 141 5.25 -7.28 -3.85
N PHE A 142 4.88 -8.47 -3.38
CA PHE A 142 4.48 -9.53 -4.27
C PHE A 142 3.16 -9.23 -4.99
N ILE A 143 2.17 -8.63 -4.33
CA ILE A 143 0.92 -8.27 -5.01
C ILE A 143 1.12 -7.07 -5.96
N THR A 144 2.00 -6.13 -5.62
CA THR A 144 2.34 -5.04 -6.54
C THR A 144 3.17 -5.53 -7.72
N ALA A 145 3.90 -6.64 -7.62
CA ALA A 145 4.53 -7.29 -8.78
C ALA A 145 3.49 -7.77 -9.81
N VAL A 146 2.33 -8.28 -9.36
CA VAL A 146 1.21 -8.62 -10.26
C VAL A 146 0.75 -7.38 -11.02
N ASN A 147 0.43 -6.30 -10.30
CA ASN A 147 0.00 -5.06 -10.94
C ASN A 147 1.11 -4.48 -11.84
N SER A 148 2.37 -4.56 -11.44
CA SER A 148 3.51 -4.09 -12.23
C SER A 148 3.59 -4.85 -13.55
N PHE A 149 3.46 -6.18 -13.53
CA PHE A 149 3.40 -7.00 -14.73
C PHE A 149 2.21 -6.65 -15.63
N MET A 150 1.03 -6.40 -15.04
CA MET A 150 -0.15 -5.99 -15.79
C MET A 150 0.04 -4.66 -16.54
N ASN A 151 0.91 -3.79 -16.04
CA ASN A 151 1.18 -2.48 -16.65
C ASN A 151 2.41 -2.49 -17.56
N THR A 152 3.41 -3.31 -17.24
CA THR A 152 4.70 -3.37 -17.95
C THR A 152 5.06 -4.85 -18.16
N PRO A 153 4.42 -5.53 -19.14
CA PRO A 153 4.59 -6.96 -19.32
C PRO A 153 6.01 -7.31 -19.77
N ALA A 154 6.64 -8.27 -19.10
CA ALA A 154 7.99 -8.76 -19.42
C ALA A 154 8.12 -10.25 -19.13
N GLY A 155 9.19 -10.89 -19.64
CA GLY A 155 9.52 -12.28 -19.29
C GLY A 155 8.63 -13.34 -19.92
N PHE A 156 8.11 -13.12 -21.13
CA PHE A 156 7.39 -14.14 -21.92
C PHE A 156 7.52 -13.86 -23.42
N GLU A 157 7.22 -14.87 -24.24
CA GLU A 157 7.03 -14.74 -25.69
C GLU A 157 5.54 -14.88 -26.04
N MET A 158 5.07 -14.14 -27.04
CA MET A 158 3.73 -14.35 -27.61
C MET A 158 3.80 -15.27 -28.82
N LYS A 159 3.09 -16.41 -28.78
CA LYS A 159 2.89 -17.30 -29.93
C LYS A 159 1.41 -17.64 -30.06
N ASN A 160 0.82 -17.32 -31.22
CA ASN A 160 -0.59 -17.60 -31.54
C ASN A 160 -1.57 -17.14 -30.45
N GLY A 161 -1.38 -15.92 -29.92
CA GLY A 161 -2.23 -15.36 -28.87
C GLY A 161 -2.03 -15.97 -27.47
N LYS A 162 -1.00 -16.79 -27.27
CA LYS A 162 -0.66 -17.41 -25.97
C LYS A 162 0.71 -16.95 -25.50
N MET A 163 0.84 -16.75 -24.18
CA MET A 163 2.13 -16.54 -23.53
C MET A 163 2.86 -17.87 -23.39
N VAL A 164 4.08 -17.95 -23.92
CA VAL A 164 4.97 -19.12 -23.86
C VAL A 164 6.35 -18.69 -23.35
N ASN A 165 7.21 -19.66 -23.01
CA ASN A 165 8.58 -19.40 -22.50
C ASN A 165 8.62 -18.42 -21.31
N VAL A 166 7.65 -18.56 -20.40
CA VAL A 166 7.49 -17.66 -19.25
C VAL A 166 8.70 -17.78 -18.31
N GLN A 167 9.27 -16.63 -17.96
CA GLN A 167 10.34 -16.44 -16.99
C GLN A 167 9.77 -15.68 -15.78
N PRO A 168 9.27 -16.38 -14.75
CA PRO A 168 8.49 -15.76 -13.68
C PRO A 168 9.23 -14.64 -12.95
N LEU A 169 10.53 -14.81 -12.68
CA LEU A 169 11.31 -13.79 -11.97
C LEU A 169 11.50 -12.51 -12.79
N VAL A 170 11.68 -12.62 -14.11
CA VAL A 170 11.78 -11.47 -15.02
C VAL A 170 10.44 -10.73 -15.07
N ALA A 171 9.34 -11.48 -15.13
CA ALA A 171 8.01 -10.91 -15.16
C ALA A 171 7.64 -10.23 -13.83
N MET A 172 8.02 -10.82 -12.69
CA MET A 172 7.81 -10.25 -11.34
C MET A 172 8.64 -8.98 -11.13
N PHE A 173 9.92 -9.03 -11.48
CA PHE A 173 10.87 -7.93 -11.30
C PHE A 173 11.05 -7.11 -12.58
N ASN A 174 9.94 -6.79 -13.25
CA ASN A 174 9.93 -5.90 -14.42
C ASN A 174 10.32 -4.46 -14.04
N ASP A 175 10.56 -3.62 -15.04
CA ASP A 175 11.11 -2.27 -14.87
C ASP A 175 10.25 -1.38 -13.95
N SER A 176 8.93 -1.61 -13.89
CA SER A 176 8.03 -0.82 -13.04
C SER A 176 7.91 -1.35 -11.61
N PHE A 177 8.41 -2.55 -11.31
CA PHE A 177 8.20 -3.24 -10.04
C PHE A 177 8.67 -2.44 -8.84
N LEU A 178 9.95 -2.03 -8.82
CA LEU A 178 10.53 -1.36 -7.65
C LEU A 178 9.88 0.00 -7.40
N ILE A 179 9.61 0.75 -8.47
CA ILE A 179 9.04 2.09 -8.40
C ILE A 179 7.61 2.01 -7.84
N ARG A 180 6.78 1.10 -8.37
CA ARG A 180 5.40 0.88 -7.88
C ARG A 180 5.38 0.35 -6.44
N SER A 181 6.21 -0.65 -6.15
CA SER A 181 6.30 -1.26 -4.81
C SER A 181 6.72 -0.23 -3.76
N PHE A 182 7.73 0.59 -4.07
CA PHE A 182 8.19 1.65 -3.18
C PHE A 182 7.09 2.68 -2.91
N HIS A 183 6.38 3.11 -3.95
CA HIS A 183 5.26 4.06 -3.80
C HIS A 183 4.14 3.48 -2.93
N VAL A 184 3.75 2.22 -3.15
CA VAL A 184 2.70 1.57 -2.37
C VAL A 184 3.09 1.43 -0.90
N VAL A 185 4.31 0.96 -0.60
CA VAL A 185 4.74 0.81 0.80
C VAL A 185 4.89 2.17 1.48
N ALA A 186 5.51 3.15 0.82
CA ALA A 186 5.68 4.49 1.37
C ALA A 186 4.33 5.15 1.70
N THR A 187 3.37 5.09 0.77
CA THR A 187 2.04 5.69 0.97
C THR A 187 1.18 4.91 1.96
N ALA A 188 1.34 3.60 2.09
CA ALA A 188 0.67 2.81 3.14
C ALA A 188 1.19 3.19 4.53
N LEU A 189 2.51 3.35 4.69
CA LEU A 189 3.12 3.80 5.94
C LEU A 189 2.69 5.23 6.30
N MET A 190 2.67 6.14 5.31
CA MET A 190 2.15 7.49 5.47
C MET A 190 0.69 7.47 5.95
N THR A 191 -0.16 6.69 5.28
CA THR A 191 -1.58 6.56 5.62
C THR A 191 -1.75 6.13 7.06
N MET A 192 -1.04 5.09 7.51
CA MET A 192 -1.19 4.61 8.88
C MET A 192 -0.62 5.54 9.94
N ALA A 193 0.44 6.30 9.63
CA ALA A 193 0.90 7.36 10.52
C ALA A 193 -0.21 8.40 10.74
N PHE A 194 -0.86 8.88 9.67
CA PHE A 194 -1.93 9.87 9.80
C PHE A 194 -3.24 9.31 10.38
N VAL A 195 -3.59 8.07 10.11
CA VAL A 195 -4.76 7.42 10.74
C VAL A 195 -4.58 7.34 12.26
N LEU A 196 -3.41 6.89 12.73
CA LEU A 196 -3.12 6.84 14.17
C LEU A 196 -3.02 8.24 14.79
N ALA A 197 -2.48 9.22 14.04
CA ALA A 197 -2.47 10.63 14.45
C ALA A 197 -3.90 11.18 14.61
N ALA A 198 -4.79 10.90 13.64
CA ALA A 198 -6.19 11.30 13.69
C ALA A 198 -6.92 10.69 14.89
N ILE A 199 -6.67 9.40 15.19
CA ILE A 199 -7.20 8.74 16.39
C ILE A 199 -6.70 9.44 17.66
N ALA A 200 -5.41 9.76 17.74
CA ALA A 200 -4.83 10.43 18.90
C ALA A 200 -5.38 11.86 19.07
N ALA A 201 -5.46 12.63 17.99
CA ALA A 201 -6.02 13.98 17.96
C ALA A 201 -7.50 13.98 18.35
N PHE A 202 -8.30 13.06 17.78
CA PHE A 202 -9.72 12.93 18.11
C PHE A 202 -9.92 12.61 19.60
N LYS A 203 -9.10 11.72 20.16
CA LYS A 203 -9.15 11.39 21.59
C LYS A 203 -8.71 12.54 22.49
N LEU A 204 -7.78 13.40 22.05
CA LEU A 204 -7.41 14.63 22.75
C LEU A 204 -8.54 15.67 22.71
N LEU A 205 -9.21 15.85 21.57
CA LEU A 205 -10.34 16.79 21.45
C LEU A 205 -11.56 16.35 22.27
N ARG A 206 -11.83 15.05 22.30
CA ARG A 206 -12.96 14.46 23.06
C ARG A 206 -12.57 14.06 24.48
N ASN A 207 -11.42 14.50 24.98
CA ASN A 207 -10.79 13.92 26.16
C ASN A 207 -11.70 13.99 27.40
N LYS A 208 -12.23 12.83 27.80
CA LYS A 208 -13.05 12.68 29.01
C LYS A 208 -12.22 12.43 30.27
N PHE A 209 -10.98 11.97 30.12
CA PHE A 209 -10.15 11.53 31.24
C PHE A 209 -8.75 12.14 31.17
N LYS A 210 -8.45 13.09 32.06
CA LYS A 210 -7.15 13.79 32.09
C LYS A 210 -5.94 12.85 32.14
N LYS A 211 -6.09 11.66 32.73
CA LYS A 211 -5.04 10.62 32.80
C LYS A 211 -4.60 10.09 31.42
N ASP A 212 -5.45 10.13 30.40
CA ASP A 212 -5.13 9.60 29.06
C ASP A 212 -4.50 10.67 28.16
N THR A 213 -4.49 11.94 28.60
CA THR A 213 -3.97 13.08 27.83
C THR A 213 -2.52 12.87 27.42
N GLU A 214 -1.67 12.46 28.35
CA GLU A 214 -0.23 12.31 28.09
C GLU A 214 0.06 11.16 27.12
N TYR A 215 -0.70 10.05 27.23
CA TYR A 215 -0.64 8.98 26.24
C TYR A 215 -0.99 9.50 24.84
N HIS A 216 -2.10 10.21 24.69
CA HIS A 216 -2.55 10.67 23.39
C HIS A 216 -1.67 11.78 22.81
N LYS A 217 -1.08 12.66 23.63
CA LYS A 217 -0.07 13.63 23.19
C LYS A 217 1.18 12.94 22.66
N LYS A 218 1.71 11.94 23.40
CA LYS A 218 2.89 11.17 22.96
C LYS A 218 2.59 10.39 21.68
N ALA A 219 1.41 9.78 21.59
CA ALA A 219 0.97 9.08 20.39
C ALA A 219 0.91 10.04 19.18
N LEU A 220 0.23 11.18 19.34
CA LEU A 220 0.14 12.20 18.29
C LEU A 220 1.52 12.70 17.86
N LYS A 221 2.41 13.00 18.81
CA LYS A 221 3.78 13.44 18.50
C LYS A 221 4.54 12.39 17.69
N LEU A 222 4.50 11.12 18.13
CA LEU A 222 5.17 10.02 17.43
C LEU A 222 4.63 9.86 16.01
N THR A 223 3.31 9.78 15.87
CA THR A 223 2.67 9.51 14.58
C THR A 223 2.80 10.69 13.62
N MET A 224 2.82 11.94 14.10
CA MET A 224 3.10 13.10 13.26
C MET A 224 4.55 13.13 12.76
N ILE A 225 5.53 12.79 13.62
CA ILE A 225 6.94 12.70 13.20
C ILE A 225 7.09 11.62 12.11
N LEU A 226 6.52 10.43 12.33
CA LEU A 226 6.53 9.37 11.34
C LEU A 226 5.77 9.78 10.07
N GLY A 227 4.64 10.48 10.21
CA GLY A 227 3.85 11.00 9.10
C GLY A 227 4.65 11.92 8.21
N VAL A 228 5.41 12.86 8.77
CA VAL A 228 6.31 13.73 7.99
C VAL A 228 7.36 12.92 7.24
N ILE A 229 8.02 11.97 7.90
CA ILE A 229 9.05 11.11 7.27
C ILE A 229 8.46 10.33 6.10
N PHE A 230 7.31 9.68 6.30
CA PHE A 230 6.67 8.88 5.27
C PHE A 230 6.01 9.72 4.17
N THR A 231 5.62 10.97 4.47
CA THR A 231 5.17 11.92 3.44
C THR A 231 6.32 12.26 2.49
N LEU A 232 7.51 12.58 3.03
CA LEU A 232 8.68 12.83 2.20
C LEU A 232 9.06 11.61 1.34
N GLY A 233 9.02 10.41 1.93
CA GLY A 233 9.20 9.16 1.19
C GLY A 233 8.16 8.96 0.08
N SER A 234 6.89 9.26 0.36
CA SER A 234 5.80 9.14 -0.60
C SER A 234 5.90 10.17 -1.73
N MET A 235 6.33 11.40 -1.45
CA MET A 235 6.57 12.43 -2.45
C MET A 235 7.70 12.01 -3.41
N LEU A 236 8.82 11.51 -2.87
CA LEU A 236 9.92 10.99 -3.68
C LEU A 236 9.46 9.81 -4.55
N ALA A 237 8.73 8.86 -3.96
CA ALA A 237 8.19 7.74 -4.71
C ALA A 237 7.19 8.17 -5.80
N GLY A 238 6.43 9.25 -5.55
CA GLY A 238 5.50 9.84 -6.50
C GLY A 238 6.22 10.46 -7.69
N ASP A 239 7.23 11.27 -7.44
CA ASP A 239 8.08 11.88 -8.49
C ASP A 239 8.75 10.79 -9.35
N MET A 240 9.33 9.77 -8.72
CA MET A 240 9.90 8.62 -9.44
C MET A 240 8.85 7.89 -10.29
N SER A 241 7.63 7.73 -9.78
CA SER A 241 6.53 7.10 -10.54
C SER A 241 6.07 7.95 -11.72
N ALA A 242 5.97 9.27 -11.54
CA ALA A 242 5.59 10.19 -12.63
C ALA A 242 6.64 10.17 -13.75
N LYS A 243 7.93 10.24 -13.41
CA LYS A 243 9.03 10.13 -14.38
C LYS A 243 9.05 8.78 -15.10
N PHE A 244 8.77 7.69 -14.39
CA PHE A 244 8.61 6.39 -15.02
C PHE A 244 7.43 6.35 -15.98
N LEU A 245 6.27 6.89 -15.60
CA LEU A 245 5.11 6.98 -16.49
C LEU A 245 5.43 7.82 -17.73
N HIS A 246 6.13 8.94 -17.58
CA HIS A 246 6.55 9.74 -18.74
C HIS A 246 7.34 8.93 -19.77
N GLN A 247 8.23 8.04 -19.33
CA GLN A 247 9.08 7.24 -20.20
C GLN A 247 8.38 6.00 -20.77
N GLU A 248 7.68 5.25 -19.92
CA GLU A 248 7.20 3.91 -20.25
C GLU A 248 5.69 3.85 -20.54
N GLN A 249 4.91 4.79 -19.99
CA GLN A 249 3.44 4.82 -20.11
C GLN A 249 2.87 6.26 -20.17
N PRO A 250 3.32 7.08 -21.14
CA PRO A 250 2.96 8.49 -21.20
C PRO A 250 1.45 8.70 -21.35
N GLU A 251 0.71 7.72 -21.88
CA GLU A 251 -0.75 7.79 -22.01
C GLU A 251 -1.46 8.02 -20.66
N LYS A 252 -0.89 7.55 -19.55
CA LYS A 252 -1.48 7.78 -18.21
C LYS A 252 -1.15 9.16 -17.70
N LEU A 253 0.12 9.55 -17.77
CA LEU A 253 0.55 10.85 -17.26
C LEU A 253 -0.08 12.00 -18.06
N ALA A 254 -0.12 11.87 -19.39
CA ALA A 254 -0.80 12.82 -20.26
C ALA A 254 -2.31 12.92 -19.94
N ALA A 255 -2.97 11.80 -19.64
CA ALA A 255 -4.36 11.81 -19.21
C ALA A 255 -4.55 12.44 -17.81
N TYR A 256 -3.60 12.26 -16.88
CA TYR A 256 -3.65 12.87 -15.54
C TYR A 256 -3.47 14.39 -15.61
N GLU A 257 -2.60 14.87 -16.49
CA GLU A 257 -2.25 16.29 -16.64
C GLU A 257 -3.02 17.01 -17.77
N TRP A 258 -3.92 16.31 -18.46
CA TRP A 258 -4.66 16.81 -19.63
C TRP A 258 -3.73 17.38 -20.72
N HIS A 259 -2.62 16.70 -20.98
CA HIS A 259 -1.69 17.02 -22.08
C HIS A 259 -2.11 16.28 -23.35
N PHE A 260 -2.94 16.91 -24.16
CA PHE A 260 -3.38 16.36 -25.45
C PHE A 260 -2.30 16.47 -26.53
N ASP A 261 -1.53 17.56 -26.49
CA ASP A 261 -0.45 17.86 -27.41
C ASP A 261 0.93 17.63 -26.77
N THR A 262 1.90 17.22 -27.59
CA THR A 262 3.28 17.03 -27.13
C THR A 262 4.02 18.36 -27.08
N GLU A 263 4.56 18.70 -25.90
CA GLU A 263 5.29 19.93 -25.66
C GLU A 263 6.63 19.65 -24.97
N SER A 264 7.62 20.53 -25.14
CA SER A 264 8.95 20.39 -24.53
C SER A 264 9.01 20.86 -23.07
N ASN A 265 8.08 21.71 -22.64
CA ASN A 265 7.99 22.21 -21.27
C ASN A 265 6.52 22.29 -20.86
N ALA A 266 5.88 21.14 -20.78
CA ALA A 266 4.45 21.04 -20.50
C ALA A 266 4.16 21.45 -19.04
N ASP A 267 3.19 22.35 -18.86
CA ASP A 267 2.77 22.82 -17.55
C ASP A 267 2.01 21.74 -16.76
N LEU A 268 2.30 21.58 -15.47
CA LEU A 268 1.51 20.72 -14.57
C LEU A 268 0.17 21.38 -14.26
N VAL A 269 -0.93 20.64 -14.29
CA VAL A 269 -2.28 21.15 -14.00
C VAL A 269 -2.66 20.82 -12.55
N LEU A 270 -2.61 21.82 -11.66
CA LEU A 270 -2.97 21.66 -10.24
C LEU A 270 -4.49 21.47 -10.05
N PHE A 271 -5.28 22.20 -10.82
CA PHE A 271 -6.75 22.16 -10.77
C PHE A 271 -7.33 22.65 -12.09
N GLY A 272 -8.53 22.19 -12.44
CA GLY A 272 -9.30 22.69 -13.58
C GLY A 272 -10.54 21.83 -13.84
N PHE A 273 -11.27 22.13 -14.90
CA PHE A 273 -12.37 21.32 -15.39
C PHE A 273 -12.15 21.02 -16.87
N LEU A 274 -12.06 19.73 -17.20
CA LEU A 274 -12.00 19.24 -18.58
C LEU A 274 -13.41 18.99 -19.10
N ASP A 275 -13.75 19.58 -20.24
CA ASP A 275 -14.88 19.12 -21.04
C ASP A 275 -14.42 17.96 -21.92
N GLU A 276 -14.93 16.75 -21.66
CA GLU A 276 -14.53 15.54 -22.40
C GLU A 276 -14.86 15.60 -23.91
N LYS A 277 -15.83 16.43 -24.32
CA LYS A 277 -16.24 16.54 -25.73
C LYS A 277 -15.36 17.51 -26.50
N THR A 278 -15.01 18.64 -25.89
CA THR A 278 -14.20 19.67 -26.55
C THR A 278 -12.71 19.52 -26.25
N GLN A 279 -12.35 18.73 -25.23
CA GLN A 279 -11.00 18.59 -24.68
C GLN A 279 -10.41 19.91 -24.16
N GLU A 280 -11.26 20.90 -23.91
CA GLU A 280 -10.83 22.19 -23.38
C GLU A 280 -10.75 22.15 -21.85
N VAL A 281 -9.63 22.64 -21.31
CA VAL A 281 -9.45 22.79 -19.86
C VAL A 281 -9.81 24.21 -19.45
N SER A 282 -10.89 24.34 -18.69
CA SER A 282 -11.36 25.62 -18.15
C SER A 282 -10.97 25.80 -16.68
N GLY A 283 -10.75 27.05 -16.26
CA GLY A 283 -10.40 27.37 -14.88
C GLY A 283 -9.07 26.77 -14.40
N ALA A 284 -8.16 26.46 -15.32
CA ALA A 284 -6.93 25.75 -15.03
C ALA A 284 -5.97 26.58 -14.16
N VAL A 285 -5.50 26.01 -13.05
CA VAL A 285 -4.34 26.51 -12.30
C VAL A 285 -3.14 25.69 -12.73
N LYS A 286 -2.25 26.29 -13.53
CA LYS A 286 -1.08 25.63 -14.11
C LYS A 286 0.21 26.03 -13.39
N ILE A 287 1.14 25.09 -13.26
CA ILE A 287 2.48 25.32 -12.70
C ILE A 287 3.53 24.90 -13.74
N PRO A 288 4.38 25.83 -14.20
CA PRO A 288 5.34 25.52 -15.25
C PRO A 288 6.44 24.55 -14.84
N GLY A 289 6.72 23.56 -15.70
CA GLY A 289 8.00 22.84 -15.77
C GLY A 289 8.42 21.99 -14.56
N ILE A 290 7.48 21.45 -13.78
CA ILE A 290 7.81 20.61 -12.61
C ILE A 290 8.15 19.15 -12.99
N LEU A 291 7.56 18.62 -14.08
CA LEU A 291 7.73 17.24 -14.54
C LEU A 291 8.34 17.12 -15.95
N SER A 292 8.87 18.22 -16.49
CA SER A 292 9.46 18.36 -17.84
C SER A 292 10.95 18.06 -17.88
#